data_AF-A0A6B0QU67-F1
#
_entry.id   AF-A0A6B0QU67-F1
#
_cell.length_a   1.000
_cell.length_b   1.000
_cell.length_c   1.000
_cell.angle_alpha   90.00
_cell.angle_beta   90.00
_cell.angle_gamma   90.00
#
_symmetry.space_group_name_H-M   'P 1'
#
loop_
_entity.id
_entity.type
_entity.pdbx_description
1 polymer ?
#
loop_
_entity_poly.entity_id
_entity_poly.type
_entity_poly.pdbx_seq_one_letter_code
_entity_poly.pdbx_strand_id
1 'polypeptide(L)'
;MASPKSMPKDAQMMAQILKDMGITEYEPRVINQMLEFAFRYVTTILDDAKIYSSHAKKATVDADDVRLAIQCLFHLITNRNSSWKNLKLLQSTP
;
A
#
# COMPACT_ATOMS: atom_id res chain seq x y z
N MET A 1 4.99 30.93 -10.43
CA MET A 1 5.64 29.95 -9.52
C MET A 1 4.72 29.77 -8.33
N ALA A 2 4.06 28.60 -8.22
CA ALA A 2 3.04 28.37 -7.19
C ALA A 2 3.70 28.26 -5.80
N SER A 3 3.25 29.11 -4.88
CA SER A 3 3.77 29.28 -3.53
C SER A 3 3.65 28.02 -2.65
N PRO A 4 4.54 27.78 -1.66
CA PRO A 4 4.63 26.55 -0.85
C PRO A 4 3.46 26.32 0.13
N LYS A 5 2.35 27.05 0.01
CA LYS A 5 1.20 27.05 0.94
C LYS A 5 -0.03 26.31 0.44
N SER A 6 -0.01 25.68 -0.73
CA SER A 6 -1.18 25.00 -1.31
C SER A 6 -1.05 23.48 -1.41
N MET A 7 -0.08 22.86 -0.74
CA MET A 7 0.07 21.41 -0.78
C MET A 7 -0.80 20.79 0.32
N PRO A 8 -1.69 19.82 0.00
CA PRO A 8 -2.53 19.17 0.98
C PRO A 8 -1.68 18.50 2.06
N LYS A 9 -2.24 18.37 3.27
CA LYS A 9 -1.52 17.88 4.46
C LYS A 9 -0.91 16.49 4.24
N ASP A 10 -1.60 15.63 3.50
CA ASP A 10 -1.12 14.28 3.15
C ASP A 10 0.09 14.32 2.21
N ALA A 11 0.10 15.25 1.24
CA ALA A 11 1.25 15.45 0.36
C ALA A 11 2.47 15.98 1.11
N GLN A 12 2.26 16.82 2.14
CA GLN A 12 3.33 17.24 3.03
C GLN A 12 3.90 16.08 3.84
N MET A 13 3.03 15.18 4.35
CA MET A 13 3.49 13.97 5.06
C MET A 13 4.29 13.05 4.14
N MET A 14 3.84 12.84 2.90
CA MET A 14 4.59 12.06 1.91
C MET A 14 5.96 12.67 1.58
N ALA A 15 6.04 14.00 1.48
CA ALA A 15 7.31 14.70 1.29
C ALA A 15 8.25 14.55 2.49
N GLN A 16 7.72 14.53 3.73
CA GLN A 16 8.54 14.24 4.92
C GLN A 16 9.06 12.80 4.90
N ILE A 17 8.23 11.82 4.54
CA ILE A 17 8.66 10.41 4.42
C ILE A 17 9.80 10.28 3.40
N LEU A 18 9.68 10.90 2.23
CA LEU A 18 10.74 10.89 1.21
C LEU A 18 12.03 11.53 1.72
N LYS A 19 11.91 12.62 2.49
CA LYS A 19 13.04 13.30 3.11
C LYS A 19 13.73 12.44 4.18
N ASP A 20 12.97 11.73 5.01
CA ASP A 20 13.48 10.82 6.03
C ASP A 20 14.21 9.62 5.40
N MET A 21 13.80 9.21 4.20
CA MET A 21 14.49 8.19 3.39
C MET A 21 15.74 8.75 2.67
N GLY A 22 16.05 10.04 2.80
CA GLY A 22 17.19 10.68 2.15
C GLY A 22 16.97 11.02 0.67
N ILE A 23 15.74 10.94 0.16
CA ILE A 23 15.39 11.27 -1.22
C ILE A 23 15.06 12.77 -1.29
N THR A 24 16.03 13.57 -1.74
CA THR A 24 15.89 15.03 -1.81
C THR A 24 15.40 15.54 -3.16
N GLU A 25 15.54 14.73 -4.21
CA GLU A 25 15.07 15.06 -5.57
C GLU A 25 14.04 14.02 -6.03
N TYR A 26 12.81 14.48 -6.27
CA TYR A 26 11.72 13.66 -6.79
C TYR A 26 10.81 14.52 -7.68
N GLU A 27 10.18 13.90 -8.66
CA GLU A 27 9.19 14.59 -9.49
C GLU A 27 7.88 14.76 -8.71
N PRO A 28 7.16 15.90 -8.83
CA PRO A 28 5.87 16.10 -8.15
C PRO A 28 4.82 15.00 -8.41
N ARG A 29 4.91 14.31 -9.56
CA ARG A 29 4.02 13.19 -9.89
C ARG A 29 4.22 11.98 -8.98
N VAL A 30 5.40 11.79 -8.40
CA VAL A 30 5.70 10.68 -7.48
C VAL A 30 4.87 10.80 -6.21
N ILE A 31 4.71 12.02 -5.67
CA ILE A 31 3.85 12.27 -4.51
C ILE A 31 2.40 11.87 -4.83
N ASN A 32 1.89 12.28 -5.99
CA ASN A 32 0.52 11.94 -6.39
C ASN A 32 0.33 10.43 -6.55
N GLN A 33 1.29 9.74 -7.16
CA GLN A 33 1.25 8.28 -7.29
C GLN A 33 1.32 7.57 -5.94
N MET A 34 2.19 8.01 -5.04
CA MET A 34 2.28 7.46 -3.68
C MET A 34 1.00 7.68 -2.89
N LEU A 35 0.39 8.87 -2.99
CA LEU A 35 -0.89 9.15 -2.37
C LEU A 35 -1.98 8.24 -2.93
N GLU A 36 -2.11 8.14 -4.25
CA GLU A 36 -3.11 7.29 -4.89
C GLU A 36 -2.93 5.81 -4.49
N PHE A 37 -1.69 5.34 -4.43
CA PHE A 37 -1.36 4.00 -3.96
C PHE A 37 -1.78 3.81 -2.50
N ALA A 38 -1.43 4.73 -1.60
CA ALA A 38 -1.78 4.65 -0.18
C ALA A 38 -3.31 4.64 0.01
N PHE A 39 -4.03 5.53 -0.67
CA PHE A 39 -5.49 5.59 -0.59
C PHE A 39 -6.15 4.31 -1.12
N ARG A 40 -5.71 3.80 -2.27
CA ARG A 40 -6.22 2.52 -2.78
C ARG A 40 -5.91 1.37 -1.82
N TYR A 41 -4.69 1.28 -1.32
CA TYR A 41 -4.28 0.23 -0.38
C TYR A 41 -5.15 0.22 0.89
N VAL A 42 -5.32 1.38 1.54
CA VAL A 42 -6.15 1.49 2.74
C VAL A 42 -7.60 1.18 2.43
N THR A 43 -8.14 1.68 1.31
CA THR A 43 -9.54 1.45 0.94
C THR A 43 -9.81 -0.04 0.69
N THR A 44 -8.93 -0.74 -0.03
CA THR A 44 -9.06 -2.19 -0.27
C THR A 44 -9.01 -2.97 1.03
N ILE A 45 -8.09 -2.63 1.95
CA ILE A 45 -8.01 -3.32 3.26
C ILE A 45 -9.27 -3.11 4.08
N LEU A 46 -9.81 -1.89 4.10
CA LEU A 46 -11.03 -1.59 4.85
C LEU A 46 -12.26 -2.29 4.26
N ASP A 47 -12.33 -2.41 2.93
CA ASP A 47 -13.41 -3.14 2.25
C ASP A 47 -13.36 -4.64 2.60
N ASP A 48 -12.16 -5.24 2.51
CA ASP A 48 -11.94 -6.63 2.93
C ASP A 48 -12.25 -6.85 4.42
N ALA A 49 -11.81 -5.95 5.29
CA ALA A 49 -12.08 -6.02 6.72
C ALA A 49 -13.59 -5.93 7.03
N LYS A 50 -14.33 -5.10 6.28
CA LYS A 50 -15.79 -5.02 6.40
C LYS A 50 -16.47 -6.33 5.97
N ILE A 51 -15.97 -6.97 4.92
CA ILE A 51 -16.46 -8.29 4.48
C ILE A 51 -16.20 -9.33 5.57
N TYR A 52 -15.00 -9.36 6.17
CA TYR A 52 -14.67 -10.30 7.25
C TYR A 52 -15.52 -10.06 8.51
N SER A 53 -15.73 -8.81 8.92
CA SER A 53 -16.65 -8.45 10.02
C SER A 53 -18.08 -8.93 9.73
N SER A 54 -18.56 -8.77 8.50
CA SER A 54 -19.88 -9.23 8.07
C SER A 54 -20.00 -10.75 8.14
N HIS A 55 -18.97 -11.49 7.71
CA HIS A 55 -18.91 -12.96 7.86
C HIS A 55 -18.90 -13.40 9.33
N ALA A 56 -18.25 -12.64 10.21
CA ALA A 56 -18.26 -12.86 11.65
C ALA A 56 -19.57 -12.43 12.33
N LYS A 57 -20.55 -11.90 11.58
CA LYS A 57 -21.82 -11.33 12.08
C LYS A 57 -21.61 -10.19 13.10
N LYS A 58 -20.48 -9.50 13.02
CA LYS A 58 -20.15 -8.35 13.86
C LYS A 58 -20.62 -7.06 13.18
N ALA A 59 -21.20 -6.16 13.96
CA ALA A 59 -21.65 -4.85 13.47
C ALA A 59 -20.52 -3.82 13.32
N THR A 60 -19.36 -4.09 13.93
CA THR A 60 -18.19 -3.21 13.98
C THR A 60 -16.96 -3.97 13.50
N VAL A 61 -16.13 -3.30 12.70
CA VAL A 61 -14.84 -3.84 12.24
C VAL A 61 -13.86 -3.85 13.43
N ASP A 62 -13.33 -5.02 13.75
CA ASP A 62 -12.35 -5.18 14.82
C ASP A 62 -10.90 -5.14 14.31
N ALA A 63 -9.95 -5.00 15.22
CA ALA A 63 -8.52 -5.04 14.89
C ALA A 63 -8.10 -6.38 14.27
N ASP A 64 -8.78 -7.47 14.61
CA ASP A 64 -8.50 -8.80 14.04
C ASP A 64 -8.94 -8.90 12.57
N ASP A 65 -10.03 -8.25 12.18
CA ASP A 65 -10.51 -8.23 10.78
C ASP A 65 -9.51 -7.48 9.89
N VAL A 66 -8.95 -6.37 10.40
CA VAL A 66 -7.91 -5.60 9.71
C VAL A 66 -6.61 -6.40 9.62
N ARG A 67 -6.21 -7.10 10.70
CA ARG A 67 -5.02 -7.97 10.67
C ARG A 67 -5.17 -9.09 9.65
N LEU A 68 -6.33 -9.71 9.57
CA LEU A 68 -6.62 -10.76 8.59
C LEU A 68 -6.56 -10.21 7.15
N ALA A 69 -7.17 -9.05 6.90
CA ALA A 69 -7.11 -8.39 5.59
C ALA A 69 -5.68 -8.08 5.15
N ILE A 70 -4.85 -7.56 6.06
CA ILE A 70 -3.43 -7.30 5.77
C ILE A 70 -2.69 -8.60 5.44
N GLN A 71 -2.92 -9.69 6.20
CA GLN A 71 -2.27 -10.98 5.95
C GLN A 71 -2.67 -11.58 4.60
N CYS A 72 -3.96 -11.53 4.24
CA CYS A 72 -4.45 -11.98 2.94
C CYS A 72 -3.82 -11.19 1.79
N LEU A 73 -3.78 -9.86 1.91
CA LEU A 73 -3.16 -9.00 0.91
C LEU A 73 -1.65 -9.24 0.79
N PHE A 74 -0.94 -9.40 1.92
CA PHE A 74 0.48 -9.73 1.93
C PHE A 74 0.76 -11.09 1.28
N HIS A 75 -0.09 -12.10 1.53
CA HIS A 75 0.03 -13.39 0.88
C HIS A 75 -0.10 -13.27 -0.64
N LEU A 76 -1.04 -12.47 -1.14
CA LEU A 76 -1.17 -12.23 -2.58
C LEU A 76 0.08 -11.57 -3.17
N ILE A 77 0.63 -10.57 -2.49
CA ILE A 77 1.83 -9.85 -2.95
C ILE A 77 3.08 -10.75 -2.93
N THR A 78 3.23 -11.58 -1.89
CA THR A 78 4.39 -12.48 -1.74
C THR A 78 4.31 -13.74 -2.57
N ASN A 79 3.15 -14.40 -2.66
CA ASN A 79 2.94 -15.60 -3.47
C ASN A 79 3.15 -15.30 -4.97
N ARG A 80 2.68 -14.12 -5.43
CA ARG A 80 2.98 -13.62 -6.78
C ARG A 80 4.49 -13.66 -7.06
N ASN A 81 5.34 -13.26 -6.12
CA ASN A 81 6.80 -13.24 -6.27
C ASN A 81 7.42 -14.66 -6.29
N SER A 82 6.87 -15.62 -5.53
CA SER A 82 7.33 -17.02 -5.53
C SER A 82 7.21 -17.69 -6.90
N SER A 83 6.16 -17.36 -7.67
CA SER A 83 5.99 -17.87 -9.04
C SER A 83 7.08 -17.36 -10.00
N TRP A 84 7.45 -16.08 -9.90
CA TRP A 84 8.56 -15.51 -10.70
C TRP A 84 9.93 -16.02 -10.26
N LYS A 85 10.13 -16.34 -8.98
CA LYS A 85 11.37 -16.97 -8.49
C LYS A 85 11.56 -18.35 -9.12
N ASN A 86 10.51 -19.18 -9.15
CA ASN A 86 10.56 -20.49 -9.79
C ASN A 86 10.77 -20.39 -11.31
N LEU A 87 10.17 -19.39 -11.97
CA LEU A 87 10.36 -19.16 -13.40
C LEU A 87 11.77 -18.67 -13.76
N LYS A 88 12.38 -17.81 -12.95
CA LYS A 88 13.77 -17.35 -13.13
C LYS A 88 14.78 -18.47 -12.89
N LEU A 89 14.51 -19.38 -11.95
CA LEU A 89 15.35 -20.55 -11.70
C LEU A 89 15.31 -21.54 -12.86
N LEU A 90 14.16 -21.69 -13.55
CA LEU A 90 14.03 -22.57 -14.72
C LEU A 90 14.73 -22.05 -15.99
N GLN A 91 14.93 -20.74 -16.11
CA GLN A 91 15.60 -20.11 -17.26
C GLN A 91 17.12 -19.94 -17.07
N SER A 92 17.64 -20.28 -15.88
CA SER A 92 19.04 -20.11 -15.52
C SER A 92 19.83 -21.42 -15.45
N THR A 93 19.23 -22.55 -15.85
CA THR A 93 19.95 -23.82 -16.00
C THR A 93 20.46 -23.93 -17.45
N PRO A 94 21.76 -24.23 -17.66
CA PRO A 94 22.37 -24.33 -18.98
C PRO A 94 21.84 -25.51 -19.82
#